data_AF-A0A0M2HS23-F1
#
_entry.id   AF-A0A0M2HS23-F1
#
_cell.length_a   1.000
_cell.length_b   1.000
_cell.length_c   1.000
_cell.angle_alpha   90.00
_cell.angle_beta   90.00
_cell.angle_gamma   90.00
#
_symmetry.space_group_name_H-M   'P 1'
#
loop_
_entity.id
_entity.type
_entity.pdbx_description
1 polymer ?
#
loop_
_entity_poly.entity_id
_entity_poly.type
_entity_poly.pdbx_seq_one_letter_code
_entity_poly.pdbx_strand_id
1 'polypeptide(L)'
;MKIHALSTFTDNLCKIHADDRMVPVSEIEFAERFADALVSEIKAEMGRQSLSSRALGRLIGKSSQYMSDRLDGGNVKTGRRVTLNIWDLAAISGALGLTEVELISRAEAVANGSDNVITGKFGVGATTEDRRAVAKKKSRDPGGDEGDF
;
A
#
# COMPACT_ATOMS: atom_id res chain seq x y z
N MET A 1 63.99 8.96 -6.26
CA MET A 1 62.67 8.42 -6.62
C MET A 1 62.07 7.72 -5.40
N LYS A 2 61.21 8.42 -4.65
CA LYS A 2 60.54 7.88 -3.46
C LYS A 2 59.02 7.93 -3.71
N ILE A 3 58.45 6.75 -3.88
CA ILE A 3 57.15 6.26 -3.45
C ILE A 3 56.24 7.34 -2.80
N HIS A 4 55.58 8.17 -3.62
CA HIS A 4 54.53 9.10 -3.17
C HIS A 4 53.12 8.70 -3.67
N ALA A 5 53.00 7.57 -4.38
CA ALA A 5 51.73 7.13 -4.98
C ALA A 5 50.97 6.07 -4.16
N LEU A 6 51.57 5.53 -3.08
CA LEU A 6 50.95 4.48 -2.26
C LEU A 6 50.18 5.00 -1.04
N SER A 7 50.39 6.25 -0.62
CA SER A 7 49.68 6.82 0.55
C SER A 7 48.24 7.23 0.21
N THR A 8 47.97 7.69 -1.01
CA THR A 8 46.64 8.14 -1.43
C THR A 8 45.68 7.00 -1.78
N PHE A 9 46.20 5.79 -2.03
CA PHE A 9 45.37 4.63 -2.33
C PHE A 9 44.80 3.99 -1.05
N THR A 10 45.58 3.94 0.03
CA THR A 10 45.14 3.42 1.33
C THR A 10 44.16 4.37 2.03
N ASP A 11 44.32 5.68 1.87
CA ASP A 11 43.42 6.66 2.47
C ASP A 11 42.03 6.69 1.80
N ASN A 12 41.96 6.33 0.51
CA ASN A 12 40.68 6.20 -0.20
C ASN A 12 39.99 4.87 0.08
N LEU A 13 40.71 3.80 0.41
CA LEU A 13 40.11 2.50 0.78
C LEU A 13 39.46 2.50 2.17
N CYS A 14 39.98 3.30 3.11
CA CYS A 14 39.37 3.46 4.44
C CYS A 14 38.11 4.36 4.45
N LYS A 15 37.94 5.25 3.46
CA LYS A 15 36.74 6.12 3.37
C LYS A 15 35.52 5.43 2.76
N ILE A 16 35.69 4.32 2.04
CA ILE A 16 34.57 3.60 1.42
C ILE A 16 33.84 2.67 2.41
N HIS A 17 34.29 2.58 3.67
CA HIS A 17 33.72 1.69 4.69
C HIS A 17 33.15 2.42 5.92
N ALA A 18 33.05 3.74 5.91
CA ALA A 18 32.69 4.51 7.11
C ALA A 18 31.24 5.05 7.15
N ASP A 19 30.48 4.98 6.05
CA ASP A 19 29.15 5.62 5.97
C ASP A 19 28.00 4.71 5.56
N ASP A 20 28.21 3.39 5.64
CA ASP A 20 27.15 2.40 5.44
C ASP A 20 27.05 1.47 6.65
N ARG A 21 27.01 2.07 7.84
CA ARG A 21 26.54 1.38 9.03
C ARG A 21 25.05 1.15 8.84
N MET A 22 24.68 0.08 8.12
CA MET A 22 23.40 -0.59 8.31
C MET A 22 23.26 -0.82 9.81
N VAL A 23 22.55 0.09 10.48
CA VAL A 23 22.12 -0.15 11.85
C VAL A 23 21.28 -1.41 11.76
N PRO A 24 21.67 -2.52 12.42
CA PRO A 24 20.86 -3.72 12.38
C PRO A 24 19.47 -3.33 12.87
N VAL A 25 18.49 -3.42 11.97
CA VAL A 25 17.09 -3.17 12.30
C VAL A 25 16.79 -4.04 13.51
N SER A 26 16.33 -3.43 14.60
CA SER A 26 16.02 -4.23 15.79
C SER A 26 14.94 -5.26 15.42
N GLU A 27 14.94 -6.43 16.06
CA GLU A 27 13.94 -7.46 15.79
C GLU A 27 12.49 -6.92 15.90
N ILE A 28 12.28 -5.95 16.79
CA ILE A 28 11.00 -5.27 16.98
C ILE A 28 10.64 -4.40 15.77
N GLU A 29 11.55 -3.56 15.30
CA GLU A 29 11.32 -2.74 14.10
C GLU A 29 11.09 -3.60 12.85
N PHE A 30 11.81 -4.71 12.73
CA PHE A 30 11.59 -5.67 11.65
C PHE A 30 10.20 -6.29 11.75
N ALA A 31 9.79 -6.74 12.95
CA ALA A 31 8.46 -7.32 13.17
C ALA A 31 7.34 -6.31 12.83
N GLU A 32 7.50 -5.03 13.17
CA GLU A 32 6.55 -3.97 12.82
C GLU A 32 6.48 -3.77 11.30
N ARG A 33 7.63 -3.63 10.63
CA ARG A 33 7.70 -3.50 9.17
C ARG A 33 7.09 -4.71 8.46
N PHE A 34 7.37 -5.91 8.96
CA PHE A 34 6.84 -7.15 8.43
C PHE A 34 5.32 -7.24 8.61
N ALA A 35 4.78 -6.85 9.77
CA ALA A 35 3.34 -6.81 10.00
C ALA A 35 2.63 -5.83 9.05
N ASP A 36 3.24 -4.67 8.78
CA ASP A 36 2.71 -3.72 7.79
C ASP A 36 2.83 -4.24 6.35
N ALA A 37 3.95 -4.88 6.02
CA ALA A 37 4.16 -5.50 4.72
C ALA A 37 3.15 -6.61 4.43
N LEU A 38 2.85 -7.47 5.41
CA LEU A 38 1.82 -8.51 5.31
C LEU A 38 0.45 -7.92 4.95
N VAL A 39 0.04 -6.86 5.65
CA VAL A 39 -1.25 -6.21 5.39
C VAL A 39 -1.26 -5.52 4.03
N SER A 40 -0.14 -4.91 3.64
CA SER A 40 0.03 -4.31 2.32
C SER A 40 -0.13 -5.35 1.21
N GLU A 41 0.53 -6.51 1.33
CA GLU A 41 0.43 -7.60 0.35
C GLU A 41 -0.98 -8.19 0.28
N ILE A 42 -1.64 -8.40 1.42
CA ILE A 42 -3.06 -8.82 1.45
C ILE A 42 -3.93 -7.81 0.69
N LYS A 43 -3.75 -6.52 0.93
CA LYS A 43 -4.50 -5.46 0.26
C LYS A 43 -4.19 -5.37 -1.23
N ALA A 44 -2.92 -5.55 -1.61
CA ALA A 44 -2.52 -5.56 -3.00
C ALA A 44 -3.18 -6.74 -3.75
N GLU A 45 -3.18 -7.93 -3.15
CA GLU A 45 -3.83 -9.11 -3.72
C GLU A 45 -5.36 -8.95 -3.80
N MET A 46 -5.98 -8.42 -2.74
CA MET A 46 -7.40 -8.03 -2.78
C MET A 46 -7.68 -7.04 -3.92
N GLY A 47 -6.80 -6.06 -4.14
CA GLY A 47 -6.90 -5.10 -5.24
C GLY A 47 -6.84 -5.75 -6.62
N ARG A 48 -5.94 -6.74 -6.82
CA ARG A 48 -5.85 -7.53 -8.06
C ARG A 48 -7.14 -8.30 -8.35
N GLN A 49 -7.81 -8.77 -7.29
CA GLN A 49 -9.06 -9.54 -7.39
C GLN A 49 -10.32 -8.68 -7.28
N SER A 50 -10.19 -7.35 -7.20
CA SER A 50 -11.32 -6.42 -6.94
C SER A 50 -12.14 -6.79 -5.70
N LEU A 51 -11.49 -7.35 -4.67
CA LEU A 51 -12.12 -7.84 -3.45
C LEU A 51 -12.12 -6.77 -2.36
N SER A 52 -13.28 -6.52 -1.75
CA SER A 52 -13.37 -5.64 -0.57
C SER A 52 -13.11 -6.39 0.72
N SER A 53 -12.66 -5.71 1.79
CA SER A 53 -12.46 -6.32 3.13
C SER A 53 -13.72 -6.98 3.66
N ARG A 54 -14.90 -6.42 3.34
CA ARG A 54 -16.20 -7.03 3.68
C ARG A 54 -16.46 -8.32 2.90
N ALA A 55 -16.09 -8.36 1.62
CA ALA A 55 -16.24 -9.55 0.80
C ALA A 55 -15.27 -10.65 1.24
N LEU A 56 -14.02 -10.30 1.53
CA LEU A 56 -13.04 -11.22 2.13
C LEU A 56 -13.56 -11.81 3.44
N GLY A 57 -14.07 -10.96 4.35
CA GLY A 57 -14.67 -11.42 5.60
C GLY A 57 -15.77 -12.47 5.38
N ARG A 58 -16.65 -12.27 4.40
CA ARG A 58 -17.68 -13.26 4.05
C ARG A 58 -17.10 -14.60 3.58
N LEU A 59 -16.03 -14.58 2.79
CA LEU A 59 -15.37 -15.80 2.30
C LEU A 59 -14.81 -16.67 3.43
N ILE A 60 -14.30 -16.03 4.49
CA ILE A 60 -13.70 -16.73 5.64
C ILE A 60 -14.62 -16.83 6.87
N GLY A 61 -15.91 -16.51 6.71
CA GLY A 61 -16.89 -16.58 7.79
C GLY A 61 -16.64 -15.59 8.94
N LYS A 62 -16.06 -14.42 8.65
CA LYS A 62 -15.78 -13.34 9.62
C LYS A 62 -16.57 -12.07 9.31
N SER A 63 -16.79 -11.26 10.35
CA SER A 63 -17.52 -10.00 10.21
C SER A 63 -16.68 -8.93 9.49
N SER A 64 -17.36 -7.94 8.91
CA SER A 64 -16.72 -6.75 8.33
C SER A 64 -15.88 -5.99 9.36
N GLN A 65 -16.38 -5.88 10.60
CA GLN A 65 -15.65 -5.22 11.69
C GLN A 65 -14.34 -5.94 12.01
N TYR A 66 -14.39 -7.27 12.08
CA TYR A 66 -13.22 -8.09 12.35
C TYR A 66 -12.12 -7.90 11.28
N MET A 67 -12.51 -7.76 10.01
CA MET A 67 -11.60 -7.43 8.90
C MET A 67 -11.08 -5.99 8.98
N SER A 68 -11.95 -5.03 9.30
CA SER A 68 -11.58 -3.62 9.45
C SER A 68 -10.53 -3.41 10.55
N ASP A 69 -10.70 -4.08 11.68
CA ASP A 69 -9.77 -4.02 12.82
C ASP A 69 -8.36 -4.53 12.46
N ARG A 70 -8.27 -5.42 11.47
CA ARG A 70 -7.03 -6.10 11.04
C ARG A 70 -6.39 -5.51 9.79
N LEU A 71 -7.19 -4.96 8.88
CA LEU A 71 -6.69 -4.50 7.57
C LEU A 71 -6.77 -2.98 7.41
N ASP A 72 -7.86 -2.34 7.83
CA ASP A 72 -8.21 -1.00 7.31
C ASP A 72 -7.93 0.17 8.23
N GLY A 73 -8.12 0.03 9.55
CA GLY A 73 -7.99 1.20 10.44
C GLY A 73 -7.72 0.88 11.89
N GLY A 74 -7.67 -0.41 12.24
CA GLY A 74 -7.47 -0.81 13.62
C GLY A 74 -8.72 -0.74 14.47
N ASN A 75 -8.57 -1.25 15.69
CA ASN A 75 -9.66 -1.40 16.64
C ASN A 75 -10.23 -0.03 17.01
N VAL A 76 -11.55 0.11 16.89
CA VAL A 76 -12.31 1.35 17.16
C VAL A 76 -11.99 1.96 18.53
N LYS A 77 -11.61 1.13 19.51
CA LYS A 77 -11.31 1.58 20.88
C LYS A 77 -9.88 2.05 21.07
N THR A 78 -8.92 1.49 20.34
CA THR A 78 -7.48 1.76 20.55
C THR A 78 -6.83 2.53 19.41
N GLY A 79 -7.49 2.61 18.24
CA GLY A 79 -6.95 3.19 17.01
C GLY A 79 -5.76 2.41 16.42
N ARG A 80 -5.39 1.28 17.01
CA ARG A 80 -4.26 0.45 16.56
C ARG A 80 -4.76 -0.78 15.81
N ARG A 81 -4.03 -1.16 14.77
CA ARG A 81 -4.28 -2.40 14.03
C ARG A 81 -4.16 -3.60 14.96
N VAL A 82 -5.15 -4.50 14.89
CA VAL A 82 -5.05 -5.80 15.54
C VAL A 82 -4.13 -6.68 14.70
N THR A 83 -3.07 -7.21 15.32
CA THR A 83 -2.11 -8.10 14.66
C THR A 83 -2.82 -9.34 14.11
N LEU A 84 -2.48 -9.71 12.88
CA LEU A 84 -2.93 -10.95 12.26
C LEU A 84 -2.30 -12.13 13.00
N ASN A 85 -3.12 -13.06 13.47
CA ASN A 85 -2.61 -14.32 14.01
C ASN A 85 -2.46 -15.37 12.89
N ILE A 86 -1.89 -16.54 13.23
CA ILE A 86 -1.65 -17.61 12.26
C ILE A 86 -2.93 -18.15 11.60
N TRP A 87 -4.05 -18.19 12.33
CA TRP A 87 -5.35 -18.62 11.79
C TRP A 87 -5.92 -17.60 10.82
N ASP A 88 -5.71 -16.31 11.10
CA ASP A 88 -6.10 -15.22 10.21
C ASP A 88 -5.30 -15.34 8.90
N LEU A 89 -4.00 -15.60 9.00
CA LEU A 89 -3.12 -15.77 7.84
C LEU A 89 -3.53 -16.96 6.97
N ALA A 90 -3.77 -18.13 7.58
CA ALA A 90 -4.20 -19.33 6.85
C ALA A 90 -5.55 -19.12 6.15
N ALA A 91 -6.52 -18.52 6.84
CA ALA A 91 -7.83 -18.27 6.27
C ALA A 91 -7.78 -17.25 5.12
N ILE A 92 -7.05 -16.14 5.31
CA ILE A 92 -6.95 -15.07 4.31
C ILE A 92 -6.17 -15.53 3.07
N SER A 93 -5.01 -16.18 3.24
CA SER A 93 -4.22 -16.70 2.11
C SER A 93 -5.02 -17.72 1.30
N GLY A 94 -5.69 -18.67 1.96
CA GLY A 94 -6.57 -19.63 1.30
C GLY A 94 -7.73 -18.97 0.54
N ALA A 95 -8.35 -17.93 1.10
CA ALA A 95 -9.41 -17.17 0.43
C ALA A 95 -8.92 -16.36 -0.78
N LEU A 96 -7.64 -15.98 -0.79
CA LEU A 96 -6.99 -15.27 -1.89
C LEU A 96 -6.37 -16.23 -2.93
N GLY A 97 -6.42 -17.54 -2.70
CA GLY A 97 -5.82 -18.54 -3.59
C GLY A 97 -4.30 -18.56 -3.55
N LEU A 98 -3.70 -18.13 -2.43
CA LEU A 98 -2.26 -18.15 -2.18
C LEU A 98 -1.94 -19.12 -1.05
N THR A 99 -0.70 -19.62 -1.02
CA THR A 99 -0.18 -20.31 0.16
C THR A 99 0.26 -19.29 1.22
N GLU A 100 0.28 -19.67 2.49
CA GLU A 100 0.79 -18.85 3.58
C GLU A 100 2.26 -18.47 3.35
N VAL A 101 3.04 -19.42 2.84
CA VAL A 101 4.47 -19.25 2.55
C VAL A 101 4.69 -18.18 1.48
N GLU A 102 3.92 -18.20 0.39
CA GLU A 102 4.03 -17.17 -0.65
C GLU A 102 3.71 -15.77 -0.11
N LEU A 103 2.67 -15.65 0.72
CA LEU A 103 2.29 -14.38 1.31
C LEU A 103 3.35 -13.86 2.28
N ILE A 104 3.91 -14.74 3.12
CA ILE A 104 5.01 -14.42 4.04
C ILE A 104 6.25 -13.99 3.25
N SER A 105 6.68 -14.77 2.25
CA SER A 105 7.89 -14.45 1.49
C SER A 105 7.79 -13.13 0.72
N ARG A 106 6.60 -12.78 0.19
CA ARG A 106 6.36 -11.46 -0.42
C ARG A 106 6.48 -10.34 0.61
N ALA A 107 5.86 -10.52 1.78
CA ALA A 107 5.92 -9.54 2.85
C ALA A 107 7.34 -9.38 3.43
N GLU A 108 8.10 -10.47 3.58
CA GLU A 108 9.51 -10.44 3.97
C GLU A 108 10.35 -9.65 2.96
N ALA A 109 10.15 -9.88 1.66
CA ALA A 109 10.86 -9.14 0.62
C ALA A 109 10.58 -7.63 0.71
N VAL A 110 9.32 -7.23 0.98
CA VAL A 110 8.95 -5.83 1.18
C VAL A 110 9.54 -5.25 2.47
N ALA A 111 9.52 -6.02 3.57
CA ALA A 111 10.07 -5.58 4.86
C ALA A 111 11.60 -5.42 4.82
N ASN A 112 12.28 -6.30 4.06
CA ASN A 112 13.73 -6.26 3.86
C ASN A 112 14.17 -5.20 2.83
N GLY A 113 13.33 -4.91 1.84
CA GLY A 113 13.64 -4.05 0.69
C GLY A 113 13.24 -2.58 0.84
N SER A 114 13.32 -2.00 2.04
CA SER A 114 12.91 -0.63 2.34
C SER A 114 13.80 0.45 1.71
N ASP A 115 13.89 0.48 0.38
CA ASP A 115 14.44 1.58 -0.43
C ASP A 115 13.46 2.09 -1.51
N ASN A 116 12.33 1.43 -1.80
CA ASN A 116 11.43 1.86 -2.89
C ASN A 116 9.92 1.62 -2.66
N VAL A 117 9.43 1.63 -1.41
CA VAL A 117 7.97 1.60 -1.18
C VAL A 117 7.42 3.01 -1.28
N ILE A 118 6.80 3.33 -2.42
CA ILE A 118 5.98 4.54 -2.56
C ILE A 118 4.87 4.47 -1.52
N THR A 119 4.94 5.32 -0.50
CA THR A 119 3.87 5.53 0.49
C THR A 119 2.71 6.26 -0.16
N GLY A 120 2.00 5.56 -1.05
CA GLY A 120 0.76 6.04 -1.65
C GLY A 120 -0.31 6.14 -0.58
N LYS A 121 -0.80 7.35 -0.33
CA LYS A 121 -1.99 7.61 0.49
C LYS A 121 -3.21 7.07 -0.26
N PHE A 122 -3.48 5.76 -0.17
CA PHE A 122 -4.67 5.10 -0.73
C PHE A 122 -5.91 5.42 0.11
N GLY A 123 -6.21 6.71 0.24
CA GLY A 123 -7.47 7.22 0.77
C GLY A 123 -8.39 7.57 -0.39
N VAL A 124 -9.50 6.84 -0.51
CA VAL A 124 -10.64 7.18 -1.37
C VAL A 124 -11.16 8.58 -1.04
N GLY A 125 -11.38 9.40 -2.08
CA GLY A 125 -12.33 10.52 -2.03
C GLY A 125 -11.89 11.83 -2.70
N ALA A 126 -11.93 11.90 -4.03
CA ALA A 126 -12.28 13.14 -4.74
C ALA A 126 -12.98 12.77 -6.05
N THR A 127 -14.29 12.97 -6.08
CA THR A 127 -15.17 12.80 -7.23
C THR A 127 -14.66 13.63 -8.40
N THR A 128 -14.30 12.97 -9.49
CA THR A 128 -14.06 13.63 -10.77
C THR A 128 -15.42 14.08 -11.31
N GLU A 129 -15.71 15.38 -11.27
CA GLU A 129 -16.83 15.94 -12.03
C GLU A 129 -16.55 15.75 -13.52
N ASP A 130 -17.25 14.77 -14.11
CA ASP A 130 -17.22 14.45 -15.53
C ASP A 130 -17.95 15.55 -16.33
N ARG A 131 -17.27 16.66 -16.64
CA ARG A 131 -17.82 17.79 -17.42
C ARG A 131 -17.66 17.62 -18.93
N ARG A 132 -18.04 16.46 -19.48
CA ARG A 132 -18.18 16.28 -20.94
C ARG A 132 -19.60 15.89 -21.32
N ALA A 133 -20.51 16.86 -21.22
CA ALA A 133 -21.80 16.81 -21.89
C ALA A 133 -21.71 17.48 -23.28
N VAL A 134 -21.45 16.62 -24.26
CA VAL A 134 -21.89 16.60 -25.67
C VAL A 134 -22.53 17.88 -26.25
N ALA A 135 -21.88 18.40 -27.30
CA ALA A 135 -22.41 19.39 -28.22
C ALA A 135 -23.70 18.91 -28.94
N LYS A 136 -24.72 19.77 -28.99
CA LYS A 136 -25.76 19.77 -30.03
C LYS A 136 -25.84 21.16 -30.67
N LYS A 137 -25.27 21.31 -31.87
CA LYS A 137 -25.67 22.35 -32.83
C LYS A 137 -26.97 21.91 -33.52
N LYS A 138 -28.02 22.74 -33.52
CA LYS A 138 -28.72 23.22 -34.74
C LYS A 138 -30.00 24.02 -34.42
N SER A 139 -29.96 25.29 -34.84
CA SER A 139 -31.00 26.04 -35.57
C SER A 139 -32.48 25.90 -35.16
N ARG A 140 -33.06 27.01 -34.69
CA ARG A 140 -34.09 27.78 -35.43
C ARG A 140 -34.45 29.06 -34.66
N ASP A 141 -34.19 30.21 -35.26
CA ASP A 141 -34.97 31.44 -35.05
C ASP A 141 -36.15 31.37 -36.04
N PRO A 142 -37.39 31.67 -35.62
CA PRO A 142 -37.95 32.98 -35.99
C PRO A 142 -38.95 33.57 -34.97
N GLY A 143 -38.71 34.82 -34.55
CA GLY A 143 -39.61 35.99 -34.65
C GLY A 143 -41.03 36.02 -34.04
N GLY A 144 -41.36 37.19 -33.45
CA GLY A 144 -42.72 37.69 -33.16
C GLY A 144 -43.29 37.20 -31.82
N ASP A 145 -43.95 37.98 -30.99
CA ASP A 145 -44.72 39.21 -31.20
C ASP A 145 -44.85 39.93 -29.84
N GLU A 146 -45.10 41.23 -29.92
CA GLU A 146 -45.30 42.17 -28.83
C GLU A 146 -46.54 41.80 -27.98
N GLY A 147 -46.54 42.20 -26.70
CA GLY A 147 -47.65 41.95 -25.80
C GLY A 147 -47.57 42.80 -24.54
N ASP A 148 -47.81 44.10 -24.70
CA ASP A 148 -48.37 44.97 -23.67
C ASP A 148 -49.75 44.44 -23.25
N PHE A 149 -49.97 44.23 -21.95
CA PHE A 149 -51.25 44.46 -21.25
C PHE A 149 -51.00 44.58 -19.74
#